data_AF-A0A847NWV8-F1
#
_entry.id   AF-A0A847NWV8-F1
#
_cell.length_a   1.000
_cell.length_b   1.000
_cell.length_c   1.000
_cell.angle_alpha   90.00
_cell.angle_beta   90.00
_cell.angle_gamma   90.00
#
_symmetry.space_group_name_H-M   'P 1'
#
loop_
_entity.id
_entity.type
_entity.pdbx_description
1 polymer ?
#
loop_
_entity_poly.entity_id
_entity_poly.type
_entity_poly.pdbx_seq_one_letter_code
_entity_poly.pdbx_strand_id
1 'polypeptide(L)' 'MDNILQIIEIHKYRTYLCNLLGKDIDFEMSARIWIKKYAELWRLRHPIEKDNGNEQVTETKVVLSSE' A
#
# COMPACT_ATOMS: atom_id res chain seq x y z
N MET A 1 9.97 -8.21 -1.85
CA MET A 1 8.53 -8.55 -1.80
C MET A 1 8.29 -9.59 -2.90
N ASP A 2 7.66 -10.71 -2.58
CA ASP A 2 7.49 -11.85 -3.49
C ASP A 2 6.34 -11.61 -4.49
N ASN A 3 6.56 -11.88 -5.79
CA ASN A 3 5.55 -11.75 -6.84
C ASN A 3 4.33 -12.65 -6.60
N ILE A 4 4.53 -13.86 -6.06
CA ILE A 4 3.44 -14.80 -5.76
C ILE A 4 2.53 -14.22 -4.67
N LEU A 5 3.12 -13.60 -3.65
CA LEU A 5 2.37 -12.97 -2.57
C LEU A 5 1.51 -11.80 -3.08
N GLN A 6 2.04 -10.99 -4.00
CA GLN A 6 1.26 -9.89 -4.61
C GLN A 6 0.06 -10.41 -5.40
N ILE A 7 0.24 -11.50 -6.17
CA ILE A 7 -0.87 -12.12 -6.91
C ILE A 7 -1.97 -12.60 -5.97
N ILE A 8 -1.60 -13.22 -4.84
CA ILE A 8 -2.55 -13.68 -3.82
C ILE A 8 -3.34 -12.50 -3.23
N GLU A 9 -2.65 -11.40 -2.90
CA GLU A 9 -3.30 -10.20 -2.36
C GLU A 9 -4.25 -9.53 -3.36
N ILE A 10 -3.88 -9.49 -4.66
CA ILE A 10 -4.78 -8.99 -5.71
C ILE A 10 -6.03 -9.87 -5.83
N HIS A 11 -5.90 -11.19 -5.70
CA HIS A 11 -7.06 -12.09 -5.71
C HIS A 11 -7.98 -11.84 -4.51
N LYS A 12 -7.44 -11.68 -3.30
CA LYS A 12 -8.24 -11.33 -2.11
C LYS A 12 -8.96 -10.00 -2.31
N TYR A 13 -8.26 -9.01 -2.86
CA TYR A 13 -8.81 -7.69 -3.12
C TYR A 13 -9.93 -7.72 -4.18
N ARG A 14 -9.75 -8.50 -5.25
CA ARG A 14 -10.80 -8.76 -6.25
C ARG A 14 -12.04 -9.34 -5.59
N THR A 15 -11.91 -10.40 -4.80
CA THR A 15 -13.04 -11.02 -4.10
C THR A 15 -13.78 -10.02 -3.21
N TYR A 16 -13.04 -9.19 -2.46
CA TYR A 16 -13.62 -8.12 -1.65
C TYR A 16 -14.42 -7.13 -2.50
N LEU A 17 -13.86 -6.65 -3.62
CA LEU A 17 -14.54 -5.71 -4.50
C LEU A 17 -15.77 -6.31 -5.19
N CYS A 18 -15.70 -7.58 -5.61
CA CYS A 18 -16.83 -8.28 -6.19
C CYS A 18 -18.00 -8.37 -5.20
N ASN A 19 -17.70 -8.69 -3.93
CA ASN A 19 -18.70 -8.74 -2.86
C ASN A 19 -19.27 -7.35 -2.55
N LEU A 20 -18.43 -6.31 -2.53
CA LEU A 20 -18.85 -4.95 -2.22
C LEU A 20 -19.75 -4.35 -3.31
N LEU A 21 -19.42 -4.59 -4.59
CA LEU A 21 -20.15 -4.02 -5.72
C LEU A 21 -21.27 -4.94 -6.26
N GLY A 22 -21.36 -6.17 -5.76
CA GLY A 22 -22.35 -7.15 -6.22
C GLY A 22 -22.19 -7.56 -7.69
N LYS A 23 -20.99 -7.42 -8.25
CA LYS A 23 -20.70 -7.72 -9.66
C LYS A 23 -19.32 -8.33 -9.80
N ASP A 24 -19.13 -9.16 -10.83
CA ASP A 24 -17.80 -9.67 -11.14
C ASP A 24 -16.92 -8.54 -11.68
N ILE A 25 -15.70 -8.47 -11.16
CA ILE A 25 -14.69 -7.50 -11.55
C ILE A 25 -13.55 -8.27 -12.15
N ASP A 26 -13.09 -7.80 -13.30
CA ASP A 26 -11.94 -8.39 -13.96
C ASP A 26 -10.66 -8.32 -13.11
N PHE A 27 -9.82 -9.34 -13.27
CA PHE A 27 -8.57 -9.43 -12.54
C PHE A 27 -7.61 -8.30 -12.91
N GLU A 28 -7.51 -7.93 -14.18
CA GLU A 28 -6.64 -6.85 -14.64
C GLU A 28 -7.05 -5.51 -14.01
N MET A 29 -8.36 -5.25 -13.97
CA MET A 29 -8.89 -4.05 -13.32
C MET A 29 -8.57 -4.03 -11.82
N SER A 30 -8.75 -5.17 -11.14
CA SER A 30 -8.42 -5.31 -9.72
C SER A 30 -6.94 -5.08 -9.44
N ALA A 31 -6.05 -5.60 -10.29
CA ALA A 31 -4.62 -5.40 -10.20
C ALA A 31 -4.23 -3.92 -10.37
N ARG A 32 -4.80 -3.22 -11.37
CA ARG A 32 -4.56 -1.79 -11.59
C ARG A 32 -4.96 -0.94 -10.39
N ILE A 33 -6.13 -1.21 -9.80
CA ILE A 33 -6.60 -0.50 -8.60
C ILE A 33 -5.68 -0.81 -7.42
N TRP A 34 -5.35 -2.08 -7.20
CA TRP A 34 -4.49 -2.51 -6.10
C TRP A 34 -3.10 -1.85 -6.16
N ILE A 35 -2.45 -1.85 -7.32
CA ILE A 35 -1.14 -1.20 -7.53
C ILE A 35 -1.23 0.30 -7.26
N LYS A 36 -2.27 0.97 -7.77
CA LYS A 36 -2.48 2.40 -7.53
C LYS A 36 -2.61 2.71 -6.04
N LYS A 37 -3.43 1.93 -5.32
CA LYS A 37 -3.65 2.09 -3.87
C LYS A 37 -2.40 1.79 -3.07
N TYR A 38 -1.68 0.73 -3.43
CA TYR A 38 -0.41 0.40 -2.81
C TYR A 38 0.60 1.53 -2.99
N ALA A 39 0.74 2.10 -4.20
CA ALA A 39 1.64 3.21 -4.47
C ALA A 39 1.23 4.51 -3.76
N GLU A 40 -0.07 4.78 -3.61
CA GLU A 40 -0.58 5.89 -2.78
C GLU A 40 -0.17 5.70 -1.31
N LEU A 41 -0.44 4.54 -0.72
CA LEU A 41 -0.09 4.23 0.66
C LEU A 41 1.42 4.23 0.90
N TRP A 42 2.20 3.71 -0.05
CA TRP A 42 3.65 3.70 0.02
C TRP A 42 4.20 5.12 0.04
N ARG A 43 3.72 6.02 -0.83
CA ARG A 43 4.10 7.44 -0.83
C ARG A 43 3.71 8.18 0.44
N LEU A 44 2.59 7.84 1.06
CA LEU A 44 2.18 8.41 2.35
C LEU A 44 3.11 7.96 3.49
N ARG A 45 3.57 6.71 3.45
CA ARG A 45 4.49 6.15 4.46
C ARG A 45 5.95 6.51 4.22
N HIS A 46 6.30 6.82 2.98
CA HIS A 46 7.63 7.24 2.57
C HIS A 46 7.48 8.61 1.90
N PRO A 47 7.16 9.65 2.70
CA PRO A 47 7.16 10.99 2.17
C PRO A 47 8.54 11.20 1.55
N ILE A 48 8.54 11.49 0.25
CA ILE A 48 9.75 11.94 -0.42
C ILE A 48 10.07 13.23 0.31
N GLU A 49 11.08 13.20 1.18
CA GLU A 49 11.72 14.40 1.67
C GLU A 49 12.05 15.19 0.40
N LYS A 50 11.28 16.27 0.18
CA LYS A 50 11.69 17.24 -0.82
C LYS A 50 13.00 17.76 -0.29
N ASP A 51 14.09 17.24 -0.84
CA ASP A 51 15.43 17.70 -0.58
C ASP A 51 15.55 19.13 -1.13
N ASN A 52 14.95 20.07 -0.41
CA ASN A 52 15.38 21.45 -0.37
C ASN A 52 16.53 21.46 0.62
N GLY A 53 17.70 20.95 0.18
CA GLY A 53 18.98 20.86 0.89
C GLY A 53 19.03 21.45 2.29
N ASN A 54 18.48 20.74 3.27
CA ASN A 54 18.77 20.86 4.70
C ASN A 54 18.03 19.76 5.48
N GLU A 55 18.75 18.66 5.68
CA GLU A 55 18.98 18.04 6.99
C GLU A 55 17.82 18.13 8.00
N GLN A 56 17.10 17.01 8.19
CA GLN A 56 17.02 16.32 9.49
C GLN A 56 16.21 15.02 9.37
N VAL A 57 16.94 13.91 9.39
CA VAL A 57 16.40 12.56 9.61
C VAL A 57 15.92 12.49 11.06
N THR A 58 14.61 12.62 11.29
CA THR A 58 14.02 12.14 12.54
C THR A 58 13.54 10.73 12.34
N GLU A 59 14.42 9.77 12.64
CA GLU A 59 14.02 8.42 13.02
C GLU A 59 12.97 8.54 14.11
N THR A 60 11.72 8.19 13.80
CA THR A 60 10.69 7.99 14.82
C THR A 60 11.05 6.73 15.57
N LYS A 61 11.91 6.86 16.58
CA LYS A 61 12.14 5.86 17.59
C LYS A 61 10.81 5.69 18.32
N VAL A 62 10.08 4.63 18.02
CA VAL A 62 8.91 4.21 18.81
C VAL A 62 9.42 3.91 20.21
N VAL A 63 9.28 4.88 21.10
CA VAL A 63 9.49 4.70 22.53
C VAL A 63 8.33 3.84 23.02
N LEU A 64 8.58 2.54 23.15
CA LEU A 64 7.80 1.70 24.06
C LEU A 64 8.12 2.19 25.47
N SER A 65 7.30 3.10 25.99
CA SER A 65 7.32 3.45 27.40
C SER A 65 6.86 2.23 28.20
N SER A 66 7.70 1.86 29.15
CA SER A 66 7.50 0.83 30.17
C SER A 66 6.37 1.21 31.14
N GLU A 67 5.71 0.17 31.69
CA GLU A 67 5.22 0.15 33.07
C GLU A 67 5.94 -0.97 33.82
#